data_AF-A0A938BDP1-F1
#
_entry.id   AF-A0A938BDP1-F1
#
_cell.length_a   1.000
_cell.length_b   1.000
_cell.length_c   1.000
_cell.angle_alpha   90.00
_cell.angle_beta   90.00
_cell.angle_gamma   90.00
#
_symmetry.space_group_name_H-M   'P 1'
#
loop_
_entity.id
_entity.type
_entity.pdbx_description
1 polymer ?
#
loop_
_entity_poly.entity_id
_entity_poly.type
_entity_poly.pdbx_seq_one_letter_code
_entity_poly.pdbx_strand_id
1 'polypeptide(L)'
;MKIHFVAKFTIILIFLAATILCLSEFAFAQKWEIVRRGDWETNFNDVHFVDARNGWAVGEDGVIAHTTDGGVTWTPQNSGTTNSLIGVDFVNANEGWIVGGNGTILHTINGGATWIPHAHQVKGNHVDMMLFLPLDGGG
;
A
#
# COMPACT_ATOMS: atom_id res chain seq x y z
N MET A 1 -14.66 -48.96 -44.84
CA MET A 1 -13.45 -48.57 -44.06
C MET A 1 -13.26 -47.05 -43.91
N LYS A 2 -13.61 -46.22 -44.90
CA LYS A 2 -13.41 -44.74 -44.85
C LYS A 2 -14.29 -43.99 -43.83
N ILE A 3 -15.54 -44.42 -43.63
CA ILE A 3 -16.51 -43.73 -42.75
C ILE A 3 -16.11 -43.78 -41.26
N HIS A 4 -15.58 -44.91 -40.79
CA HIS A 4 -15.08 -45.04 -39.42
C HIS A 4 -13.84 -44.19 -39.14
N PHE A 5 -13.00 -43.97 -40.14
CA PHE A 5 -11.82 -43.12 -40.03
C PHE A 5 -12.21 -41.65 -39.93
N VAL A 6 -13.16 -41.22 -40.76
CA VAL A 6 -13.70 -39.85 -40.72
C VAL A 6 -14.36 -39.58 -39.37
N ALA A 7 -15.23 -40.46 -38.88
CA ALA A 7 -15.91 -40.27 -37.58
C ALA A 7 -14.95 -40.16 -36.38
N LYS A 8 -13.90 -40.99 -36.34
CA LYS A 8 -12.88 -40.91 -35.27
C LYS A 8 -12.06 -39.62 -35.34
N PHE A 9 -11.76 -39.15 -36.55
CA PHE A 9 -11.04 -37.89 -36.76
C PHE A 9 -11.86 -36.68 -36.32
N THR A 10 -13.16 -36.64 -36.63
CA THR A 10 -14.04 -35.55 -36.20
C THR A 10 -14.20 -35.49 -34.68
N ILE A 11 -14.27 -36.64 -34.00
CA ILE A 11 -14.35 -36.71 -32.53
C ILE A 11 -13.09 -36.15 -31.87
N ILE A 12 -11.90 -36.48 -32.38
CA ILE A 12 -10.62 -35.95 -31.87
C ILE A 12 -10.54 -34.44 -32.03
N LEU A 13 -11.00 -33.89 -33.17
CA LEU A 13 -11.02 -32.45 -33.41
C LEU A 13 -11.95 -31.70 -32.45
N ILE A 14 -13.09 -32.29 -32.09
CA ILE A 14 -14.04 -31.70 -31.12
C ILE A 14 -13.41 -31.63 -29.72
N PHE A 15 -12.74 -32.70 -29.27
CA PHE A 15 -12.05 -32.68 -27.97
C PHE A 15 -10.88 -31.68 -27.97
N LEU A 16 -10.11 -31.61 -29.05
CA LEU A 16 -9.02 -30.63 -29.17
C LEU A 16 -9.57 -29.20 -29.11
N ALA A 17 -10.64 -28.89 -29.85
CA ALA A 17 -11.29 -27.59 -29.82
C ALA A 17 -11.86 -27.24 -28.43
N ALA A 18 -12.49 -28.22 -27.75
CA ALA A 18 -13.02 -28.03 -26.41
C ALA A 18 -11.90 -27.76 -25.38
N THR A 19 -10.75 -28.43 -25.49
CA THR A 19 -9.60 -28.17 -24.62
C THR A 19 -8.97 -26.80 -24.88
N ILE A 20 -8.88 -26.36 -26.14
CA ILE A 20 -8.35 -25.04 -26.50
C ILE A 20 -9.28 -23.93 -25.99
N LEU A 21 -10.59 -24.11 -26.14
CA LEU A 21 -11.59 -23.19 -25.59
C LEU A 21 -11.54 -23.15 -24.06
N CYS A 22 -11.43 -24.31 -23.41
CA CYS A 22 -11.29 -24.39 -21.96
C CYS A 22 -10.00 -23.70 -21.47
N LEU A 23 -8.87 -23.91 -22.14
CA LEU A 23 -7.59 -23.25 -21.79
C LEU A 23 -7.61 -21.74 -22.02
N SER A 24 -8.42 -21.25 -22.97
CA SER A 24 -8.56 -19.81 -23.22
C SER A 24 -9.29 -19.07 -22.08
N GLU A 25 -10.09 -19.78 -21.28
CA GLU A 25 -10.77 -19.25 -20.09
C GLU A 25 -9.87 -19.25 -18.84
N PHE A 26 -8.75 -19.98 -18.86
CA PHE A 26 -7.77 -20.07 -17.76
C PHE A 26 -6.63 -19.04 -17.85
N ALA A 27 -6.60 -18.21 -18.89
CA ALA A 27 -5.67 -17.09 -18.97
C ALA A 27 -6.13 -15.98 -18.02
N PHE A 28 -5.71 -16.05 -16.75
CA PHE A 28 -5.85 -14.96 -15.79
C PHE A 28 -5.04 -13.75 -16.27
N ALA A 29 -5.68 -12.88 -17.03
CA ALA A 29 -5.23 -11.50 -17.12
C ALA A 29 -5.40 -10.87 -15.73
N GLN A 30 -4.31 -10.37 -15.15
CA GLN A 30 -4.36 -9.52 -13.97
C GLN A 30 -5.17 -8.27 -14.35
N LYS A 31 -6.44 -8.26 -13.97
CA LYS A 31 -7.37 -7.17 -14.27
C LYS A 31 -7.25 -6.15 -13.15
N TRP A 32 -6.91 -4.91 -13.50
CA TRP A 32 -7.03 -3.80 -12.57
C TRP A 32 -8.51 -3.54 -12.29
N GLU A 33 -8.98 -3.93 -11.13
CA GLU A 33 -10.31 -3.60 -10.63
C GLU A 33 -10.17 -2.51 -9.58
N ILE A 34 -10.92 -1.41 -9.74
CA ILE A 34 -11.03 -0.39 -8.70
C ILE A 34 -11.82 -1.03 -7.56
N VAL A 35 -11.12 -1.50 -6.53
CA VAL A 35 -11.74 -2.17 -5.36
C VAL A 35 -12.66 -1.21 -4.61
N ARG A 36 -12.29 0.08 -4.54
CA ARG A 36 -13.11 1.16 -3.97
C ARG A 36 -12.63 2.51 -4.49
N ARG A 37 -13.55 3.42 -4.82
CA ARG A 37 -13.24 4.86 -4.82
C ARG A 37 -13.41 5.33 -3.39
N GLY A 38 -12.34 5.76 -2.76
CA GLY A 38 -12.42 6.30 -1.41
C GLY A 38 -13.31 7.54 -1.38
N ASP A 39 -14.06 7.73 -0.30
CA ASP A 39 -14.90 8.92 -0.08
C ASP A 39 -14.04 10.13 0.37
N TRP A 40 -12.71 10.01 0.28
CA TRP A 40 -11.75 11.05 0.61
C TRP A 40 -11.56 11.95 -0.61
N GLU A 41 -12.04 13.20 -0.52
CA GLU A 41 -11.74 14.25 -1.50
C GLU A 41 -10.34 14.83 -1.26
N THR A 42 -9.30 13.99 -1.33
CA THR A 42 -7.92 14.41 -1.12
C THR A 42 -6.98 13.64 -2.05
N ASN A 43 -5.84 14.25 -2.38
CA ASN A 43 -4.77 13.58 -3.09
C ASN A 43 -3.84 12.88 -2.09
N PHE A 44 -3.66 11.58 -2.27
CA PHE A 44 -2.61 10.83 -1.56
C PHE A 44 -1.26 11.04 -2.25
N ASN A 45 -0.24 11.31 -1.45
CA ASN A 45 1.11 11.56 -1.91
C ASN A 45 2.02 10.33 -1.77
N ASP A 46 1.76 9.46 -0.78
CA ASP A 46 2.58 8.28 -0.53
C ASP A 46 1.80 7.17 0.19
N VAL A 47 2.28 5.94 0.06
CA VAL A 47 1.74 4.74 0.73
C VAL A 47 2.86 3.76 1.08
N HIS A 48 2.85 3.27 2.31
CA HIS A 48 3.79 2.27 2.80
C HIS A 48 3.06 1.07 3.39
N PHE A 49 3.48 -0.14 3.00
CA PHE A 49 3.03 -1.40 3.60
C PHE A 49 4.22 -2.09 4.28
N VAL A 50 4.07 -2.37 5.57
CA VAL A 50 5.11 -3.08 6.34
C VAL A 50 4.98 -4.61 6.20
N ASP A 51 3.78 -5.07 5.85
CA ASP A 51 3.49 -6.45 5.46
C ASP A 51 2.28 -6.49 4.50
N ALA A 52 1.82 -7.69 4.13
CA ALA A 52 0.72 -7.85 3.18
C ALA A 52 -0.65 -7.33 3.67
N ARG A 53 -0.78 -6.96 4.95
CA ARG A 53 -2.03 -6.58 5.60
C ARG A 53 -2.01 -5.16 6.14
N ASN A 54 -0.89 -4.73 6.71
CA ASN A 54 -0.74 -3.46 7.41
C ASN A 54 -0.09 -2.41 6.52
N GLY A 55 -0.82 -1.32 6.26
CA GLY A 55 -0.33 -0.23 5.42
C GLY A 55 -0.90 1.13 5.78
N TRP A 56 -0.15 2.19 5.48
CA TRP A 56 -0.47 3.59 5.75
C TRP A 56 -0.37 4.40 4.48
N ALA A 57 -1.35 5.26 4.23
CA ALA A 57 -1.34 6.22 3.13
C ALA A 57 -1.46 7.64 3.69
N VAL A 58 -0.72 8.57 3.11
CA VAL A 58 -0.66 9.97 3.55
C VAL A 58 -0.93 10.91 2.38
N GLY A 59 -1.49 12.09 2.66
CA GLY A 59 -1.92 13.01 1.61
C GLY A 59 -2.03 14.46 2.03
N GLU A 60 -2.73 15.23 1.19
CA GLU A 60 -3.05 16.63 1.44
C GLU A 60 -3.89 16.81 2.72
N ASP A 61 -3.95 18.04 3.23
CA ASP A 61 -4.73 18.43 4.42
C ASP A 61 -4.47 17.59 5.68
N GLY A 62 -3.27 17.01 5.80
CA GLY A 62 -2.90 16.21 6.97
C GLY A 62 -3.55 14.83 7.02
N VAL A 63 -4.07 14.33 5.89
CA VAL A 63 -4.75 13.03 5.84
C VAL A 63 -3.78 11.88 6.07
N ILE A 64 -4.15 11.00 7.01
CA ILE A 64 -3.52 9.70 7.25
C ILE A 64 -4.61 8.64 7.22
N ALA A 65 -4.40 7.58 6.46
CA ALA A 65 -5.29 6.42 6.41
C ALA A 65 -4.48 5.14 6.69
N HIS A 66 -5.05 4.22 7.47
CA HIS A 66 -4.43 2.94 7.83
C HIS A 66 -5.33 1.75 7.47
N THR A 67 -4.74 0.68 6.96
CA THR A 67 -5.42 -0.59 6.67
C THR A 67 -4.78 -1.74 7.44
N THR A 68 -5.58 -2.75 7.81
CA THR A 68 -5.14 -4.00 8.46
C THR A 68 -5.60 -5.25 7.70
N ASP A 69 -6.17 -5.05 6.51
CA ASP A 69 -6.75 -6.06 5.64
C ASP A 69 -6.22 -6.00 4.20
N GLY A 70 -5.03 -5.42 4.01
CA GLY A 70 -4.35 -5.39 2.71
C GLY A 70 -4.93 -4.34 1.75
N GLY A 71 -5.52 -3.28 2.30
CA GLY A 71 -6.07 -2.17 1.52
C GLY A 71 -7.51 -2.35 1.06
N VAL A 72 -8.22 -3.37 1.56
CA VAL A 72 -9.65 -3.56 1.30
C VAL A 72 -10.46 -2.48 2.04
N THR A 73 -10.11 -2.21 3.29
CA THR A 73 -10.66 -1.11 4.08
C THR A 73 -9.56 -0.22 4.65
N TRP A 74 -9.85 1.07 4.75
CA TRP A 74 -8.94 2.10 5.26
C TRP A 74 -9.67 2.94 6.31
N THR A 75 -9.01 3.15 7.44
CA THR A 75 -9.51 3.91 8.59
C THR A 75 -8.68 5.18 8.77
N PRO A 76 -9.30 6.36 8.90
CA PRO A 76 -8.56 7.60 9.10
C PRO A 76 -7.86 7.64 10.46
N GLN A 77 -6.69 8.27 10.52
CA GLN A 77 -5.94 8.54 11.75
C GLN A 77 -5.74 10.04 11.91
N ASN A 78 -5.79 10.52 13.16
CA ASN A 78 -5.59 11.93 13.45
C ASN A 78 -4.09 12.28 13.41
N SER A 79 -3.69 13.12 12.46
CA SER A 79 -2.32 13.62 12.32
C SER A 79 -2.00 14.78 13.27
N GLY A 80 -3.02 15.50 13.75
CA GLY A 80 -2.84 16.72 14.54
C GLY A 80 -2.34 17.93 13.73
N THR A 81 -2.31 17.86 12.40
CA THR A 81 -1.88 18.95 11.51
C THR A 81 -2.76 19.01 10.26
N THR A 82 -2.75 20.14 9.58
CA THR A 82 -3.36 20.31 8.24
C THR A 82 -2.30 20.48 7.14
N ASN A 83 -1.01 20.37 7.50
CA ASN A 83 0.06 20.41 6.51
C ASN A 83 -0.02 19.19 5.58
N SER A 84 0.27 19.38 4.30
CA SER A 84 0.36 18.27 3.35
C SER A 84 1.46 17.30 3.79
N LEU A 85 1.11 16.02 3.88
CA LEU A 85 2.01 14.93 4.25
C LEU A 85 2.51 14.28 2.97
N ILE A 86 3.83 14.16 2.85
CA ILE A 86 4.51 13.91 1.58
C ILE A 86 5.12 12.52 1.54
N GLY A 87 5.55 11.98 2.69
CA GLY A 87 6.17 10.66 2.75
C GLY A 87 5.82 9.93 4.04
N VAL A 88 5.76 8.62 3.97
CA VAL A 88 5.48 7.73 5.11
C VAL A 88 6.38 6.50 5.06
N ASP A 89 6.94 6.12 6.21
CA ASP A 89 7.75 4.90 6.32
C ASP A 89 7.58 4.25 7.69
N PHE A 90 7.53 2.92 7.72
CA PHE A 90 7.38 2.13 8.94
C PHE A 90 8.47 1.07 9.02
N VAL A 91 9.08 0.92 10.19
CA VAL A 91 10.06 -0.15 10.46
C VAL A 91 9.38 -1.44 10.92
N ASN A 92 8.19 -1.34 11.50
CA ASN A 92 7.32 -2.45 11.89
C ASN A 92 5.88 -1.92 12.03
N ALA A 93 4.91 -2.77 12.35
CA ALA A 93 3.50 -2.35 12.42
C ALA A 93 3.17 -1.32 13.52
N ASN A 94 4.08 -1.08 14.46
CA ASN A 94 3.90 -0.13 15.55
C ASN A 94 4.67 1.17 15.35
N GLU A 95 5.87 1.10 14.77
CA GLU A 95 6.78 2.24 14.72
C GLU A 95 7.02 2.76 13.30
N GLY A 96 6.80 4.06 13.11
CA GLY A 96 6.93 4.71 11.81
C GLY A 96 6.93 6.24 11.89
N TRP A 97 7.28 6.86 10.76
CA TRP A 97 7.43 8.29 10.60
C TRP A 97 6.66 8.80 9.40
N ILE A 98 6.21 10.04 9.51
CA ILE A 98 5.63 10.80 8.39
C ILE A 98 6.36 12.13 8.30
N VAL A 99 6.66 12.54 7.08
CA VAL A 99 7.23 13.85 6.76
C VAL A 99 6.27 14.65 5.89
N GLY A 100 6.30 15.98 6.01
CA GLY A 100 5.41 16.84 5.24
C GLY A 100 5.89 18.28 5.14
N GLY A 101 5.02 19.12 4.57
CA GLY A 101 5.27 20.55 4.39
C GLY A 101 5.57 21.27 5.71
N ASN A 102 6.19 22.45 5.61
CA ASN A 102 6.55 23.30 6.75
C ASN A 102 7.44 22.61 7.81
N GLY A 103 8.27 21.64 7.40
CA GLY A 103 9.14 20.90 8.31
C GLY A 103 8.39 19.94 9.23
N THR A 104 7.18 19.51 8.83
CA THR A 104 6.38 18.55 9.62
C THR A 104 7.10 17.21 9.67
N ILE A 105 7.34 16.72 10.89
CA ILE A 105 7.79 15.36 11.17
C ILE A 105 6.87 14.79 12.24
N LEU A 106 6.21 13.67 11.96
CA LEU A 106 5.38 12.93 12.91
C LEU A 106 6.03 11.57 13.14
N HIS A 107 5.95 11.09 14.38
CA HIS A 107 6.42 9.76 14.78
C HIS A 107 5.32 9.04 15.55
N THR A 108 5.22 7.74 15.36
CA THR A 108 4.35 6.88 16.14
C THR A 108 5.11 5.65 16.63
N ILE A 109 4.71 5.12 17.78
CA ILE A 109 5.18 3.84 18.35
C ILE A 109 4.01 2.87 18.61
N ASN A 110 2.82 3.21 18.10
CA ASN A 110 1.59 2.44 18.29
C ASN A 110 0.73 2.37 17.01
N GLY A 111 1.37 2.30 15.84
CA GLY A 111 0.73 2.07 14.56
C GLY A 111 -0.14 3.23 14.08
N GLY A 112 0.12 4.44 14.60
CA GLY A 112 -0.64 5.65 14.29
C GLY A 112 -1.93 5.81 15.09
N ALA A 113 -2.13 5.03 16.16
CA ALA A 113 -3.17 5.35 17.15
C ALA A 113 -2.92 6.74 17.77
N THR A 114 -1.65 7.12 17.92
CA THR A 114 -1.22 8.50 18.22
C THR A 114 0.00 8.87 17.38
N TRP A 115 0.01 10.10 16.85
CA TRP A 115 1.12 10.72 16.14
C TRP A 115 1.71 11.85 16.97
N ILE A 116 3.01 11.79 17.24
CA ILE A 116 3.75 12.76 18.07
C ILE A 116 4.57 13.65 17.14
N PRO A 117 4.27 14.97 17.07
CA PRO A 117 5.08 15.90 16.30
C PRO A 117 6.49 15.99 16.87
N HIS A 118 7.49 15.70 16.03
CA HIS A 118 8.88 16.00 16.34
C HIS A 118 9.18 17.40 15.85
N ALA A 119 9.08 18.37 16.76
CA ALA A 119 9.49 19.74 16.45
C ALA A 119 11.01 19.80 16.28
N HIS A 120 11.44 20.46 15.21
CA HIS A 120 12.83 20.87 15.01
C HIS A 120 13.27 21.80 16.17
N GLN A 121 13.97 21.25 17.17
CA GLN A 121 14.55 22.02 18.30
C GLN A 121 15.82 22.78 17.89
N VAL A 122 15.87 23.35 16.69
CA VAL A 122 17.05 24.10 16.27
C VAL A 122 16.87 25.57 16.66
N LYS A 123 17.37 25.90 17.86
CA LYS A 123 17.85 27.24 18.15
C LYS A 123 19.29 27.35 17.64
N GLY A 124 19.49 27.87 16.44
CA GLY A 124 20.81 28.26 15.91
C GLY A 124 21.21 27.58 14.61
N ASN A 125 22.08 28.20 13.81
CA ASN A 125 22.40 27.84 12.41
C ASN A 125 23.20 26.54 12.22
N HIS A 126 22.88 25.46 12.94
CA HIS A 126 23.48 24.14 12.75
C HIS A 126 22.46 23.22 12.09
N VAL A 127 22.75 22.83 10.85
CA VAL A 127 22.07 21.72 10.17
C VAL A 127 22.58 20.43 10.79
N ASP A 128 21.84 19.90 11.76
CA ASP A 128 22.03 18.52 12.17
C ASP A 128 21.51 17.63 11.04
N MET A 129 22.44 17.00 10.34
CA MET A 129 22.18 15.88 9.47
C MET A 129 21.67 14.74 10.36
N MET A 130 20.36 14.53 10.39
CA MET A 130 19.75 13.43 11.15
C MET A 130 20.23 12.10 10.58
N LEU A 131 21.26 11.53 11.20
CA LEU A 131 21.55 10.10 11.13
C LEU A 131 20.51 9.40 12.00
N PHE A 132 19.53 8.76 11.36
CA PHE A 132 18.61 7.84 12.03
C PHE A 132 19.39 6.57 12.40
N LEU A 133 20.09 6.59 13.54
CA LEU A 133 20.57 5.37 14.16
C LEU A 133 19.47 4.82 15.06
N PRO A 134 19.16 3.52 15.00
CA PRO A 134 18.27 2.90 15.96
C PRO A 134 18.85 3.09 17.37
N LEU A 135 17.99 3.53 18.30
CA LEU A 135 18.37 3.67 19.71
C LEU A 135 18.34 2.30 20.39
N ASP A 136 19.20 1.38 19.95
CA ASP A 136 19.44 0.12 20.65
C ASP A 136 20.94 -0.11 20.90
N GLY A 137 21.33 0.19 22.14
CA GLY A 137 22.68 -0.08 22.64
C GLY A 137 22.74 0.16 24.13
N GLY A 138 22.10 -0.73 24.89
CA GLY A 138 22.12 -0.71 26.35
C GLY A 138 23.53 -0.84 26.96
N GLY A 139 23.68 -0.18 28.11
CA GLY A 139 24.74 -0.38 29.09
C GLY A 139 24.15 -0.19 30.48
#